data_AF-A0A971UZB6-F1
#
_entry.id   AF-A0A971UZB6-F1
#
_cell.length_a   1.000
_cell.length_b   1.000
_cell.length_c   1.000
_cell.angle_alpha   90.00
_cell.angle_beta   90.00
_cell.angle_gamma   90.00
#
_symmetry.space_group_name_H-M   'P 1'
#
loop_
_entity.id
_entity.type
_entity.pdbx_description
1 polymer ?
#
loop_
_entity_poly.entity_id
_entity_poly.type
_entity_poly.pdbx_seq_one_letter_code
_entity_poly.pdbx_strand_id
1 'polypeptide(L)'
;MLRASVNNTMAELRSIIYGYSWEKKGCSNFISDIYDFVNSVGRYHGIDVNFEVRGDQEMLSLDQKKALYRIISEGIGNAIRHGNARQILVNLIIGNKYTLLEISDNGKGFNISAIENQNKLGMGIRNIRILARSLQGNIQINSEPGHGTIISIKIPNGQERARKEIV
;
A
#
# COMPACT_ATOMS: atom_id res chain seq x y z
N MET A 1 -20.63 -16.42 12.23
CA MET A 1 -19.77 -15.66 13.18
C MET A 1 -18.32 -16.14 13.22
N LEU A 2 -18.02 -17.45 13.07
CA LEU A 2 -16.65 -17.98 13.07
C LEU A 2 -15.73 -17.49 11.92
N ARG A 3 -16.26 -17.24 10.71
CA ARG A 3 -15.44 -16.80 9.56
C ARG A 3 -14.86 -15.38 9.68
N ALA A 4 -15.52 -14.50 10.44
CA ALA A 4 -15.03 -13.14 10.67
C ALA A 4 -13.88 -13.12 11.70
N SER A 5 -13.94 -14.01 12.69
CA SER A 5 -12.88 -14.17 13.70
C SER A 5 -11.58 -14.66 13.07
N VAL A 6 -11.64 -15.69 12.22
CA VAL A 6 -10.46 -16.26 11.53
C VAL A 6 -9.75 -15.24 10.63
N ASN A 7 -10.48 -14.39 9.91
CA ASN A 7 -9.88 -13.39 9.02
C ASN A 7 -9.18 -12.25 9.79
N ASN A 8 -9.71 -11.86 10.95
CA ASN A 8 -9.03 -10.88 11.82
C ASN A 8 -7.76 -11.47 12.42
N THR A 9 -7.79 -12.72 12.89
CA THR A 9 -6.60 -13.39 13.44
C THR A 9 -5.51 -13.60 12.39
N MET A 10 -5.87 -13.87 11.12
CA MET A 10 -4.90 -14.00 10.02
C MET A 10 -4.29 -12.65 9.60
N ALA A 11 -4.99 -11.53 9.77
CA ALA A 11 -4.44 -10.19 9.55
C ALA A 11 -3.47 -9.77 10.68
N GLU A 12 -3.78 -10.12 11.93
CA GLU A 12 -2.90 -9.92 13.10
C GLU A 12 -1.66 -10.81 13.04
N LEU A 13 -1.78 -12.07 12.62
CA LEU A 13 -0.62 -12.94 12.36
C LEU A 13 0.26 -12.40 11.25
N ARG A 14 -0.31 -11.84 10.17
CA ARG A 14 0.47 -11.21 9.09
C ARG A 14 1.20 -9.96 9.59
N SER A 15 0.58 -9.13 10.40
CA SER A 15 1.24 -7.91 10.90
C SER A 15 2.37 -8.21 11.89
N ILE A 16 2.23 -9.25 12.72
CA ILE A 16 3.25 -9.69 13.67
C ILE A 16 4.38 -10.45 12.97
N ILE A 17 4.10 -11.40 12.07
CA ILE A 17 5.14 -12.16 11.35
C ILE A 17 5.97 -11.24 10.44
N TYR A 18 5.35 -10.34 9.68
CA TYR A 18 6.09 -9.43 8.79
C TYR A 18 6.77 -8.29 9.54
N GLY A 19 6.17 -7.78 10.63
CA GLY A 19 6.81 -6.79 11.50
C GLY A 19 8.05 -7.34 12.23
N TYR A 20 7.99 -8.59 12.69
CA TYR A 20 9.08 -9.26 13.39
C TYR A 20 10.23 -9.70 12.45
N SER A 21 9.93 -9.94 11.16
CA SER A 21 10.95 -10.27 10.16
C SER A 21 11.85 -9.08 9.82
N TRP A 22 11.29 -7.87 9.84
CA TRP A 22 12.00 -6.62 9.54
C TRP A 22 13.06 -6.26 10.61
N GLU A 23 12.84 -6.64 11.86
CA GLU A 23 13.79 -6.36 12.96
C GLU A 23 15.01 -7.31 12.99
N LYS A 24 14.93 -8.50 12.36
CA LYS A 24 16.02 -9.50 12.39
C LYS A 24 16.96 -9.49 11.19
N LYS A 25 16.58 -8.88 10.05
CA LYS A 25 17.38 -8.95 8.81
C LYS A 25 18.21 -7.70 8.48
N GLY A 26 18.09 -6.62 9.25
CA GLY A 26 18.70 -5.34 8.90
C GLY A 26 17.93 -4.65 7.77
N CYS A 27 17.73 -3.34 7.88
CA CYS A 27 16.87 -2.54 7.00
C CYS A 27 17.41 -2.34 5.56
N SER A 28 18.36 -3.15 5.08
CA SER A 28 19.00 -2.90 3.77
C SER A 28 18.15 -3.27 2.56
N ASN A 29 17.05 -4.00 2.76
CA ASN A 29 16.39 -4.73 1.66
C ASN A 29 14.90 -4.41 1.47
N PHE A 30 14.44 -3.19 1.76
CA PHE A 30 13.03 -2.77 1.56
C PHE A 30 12.47 -3.14 0.18
N ILE A 31 13.22 -2.85 -0.89
CA ILE A 31 12.82 -3.18 -2.25
C ILE A 31 12.74 -4.69 -2.45
N SER A 32 13.72 -5.45 -1.95
CA SER A 32 13.73 -6.91 -2.04
C SER A 32 12.53 -7.53 -1.30
N ASP A 33 12.18 -7.00 -0.13
CA ASP A 33 11.06 -7.50 0.66
C ASP A 33 9.73 -7.30 -0.08
N ILE A 34 9.58 -6.19 -0.82
CA ILE A 34 8.40 -5.97 -1.68
C ILE A 34 8.40 -6.95 -2.85
N TYR A 35 9.55 -7.18 -3.52
CA TYR A 35 9.64 -8.17 -4.59
C TYR A 35 9.28 -9.58 -4.10
N ASP A 36 9.80 -9.99 -2.95
CA ASP A 36 9.48 -11.29 -2.35
C ASP A 36 7.99 -11.41 -2.03
N PHE A 37 7.41 -10.36 -1.44
CA PHE A 37 5.99 -10.30 -1.14
C PHE A 37 5.13 -10.42 -2.41
N VAL A 38 5.39 -9.58 -3.42
CA VAL A 38 4.70 -9.54 -4.71
C VAL A 38 4.78 -10.88 -5.44
N ASN A 39 5.97 -11.48 -5.52
CA ASN A 39 6.19 -12.79 -6.13
C ASN A 39 5.43 -13.89 -5.39
N SER A 40 5.41 -13.85 -4.06
CA SER A 40 4.65 -14.82 -3.25
C SER A 40 3.15 -14.73 -3.55
N VAL A 41 2.62 -13.51 -3.59
CA VAL A 41 1.20 -13.25 -3.83
C VAL A 41 0.79 -13.70 -5.22
N GLY A 42 1.58 -13.36 -6.25
CA GLY A 42 1.31 -13.79 -7.63
C GLY A 42 1.23 -15.32 -7.75
N ARG A 43 2.18 -16.04 -7.13
CA ARG A 43 2.17 -17.52 -7.12
C ARG A 43 0.98 -18.11 -6.37
N TYR A 44 0.64 -17.61 -5.19
CA TYR A 44 -0.41 -18.19 -4.35
C TYR A 44 -1.82 -17.91 -4.88
N HIS A 45 -2.04 -16.77 -5.53
CA HIS A 45 -3.35 -16.35 -6.01
C HIS A 45 -3.53 -16.53 -7.53
N GLY A 46 -2.47 -16.90 -8.26
CA GLY A 46 -2.54 -17.08 -9.71
C GLY A 46 -2.81 -15.78 -10.45
N ILE A 47 -2.25 -14.67 -9.96
CA ILE A 47 -2.41 -13.33 -10.52
C ILE A 47 -1.06 -12.77 -10.94
N ASP A 48 -1.10 -11.88 -11.93
CA ASP A 48 0.08 -11.13 -12.37
C ASP A 48 0.22 -9.87 -11.52
N VAL A 49 1.35 -9.73 -10.84
CA VAL A 49 1.64 -8.54 -10.01
C VAL A 49 3.01 -8.02 -10.42
N ASN A 50 3.02 -6.88 -11.08
CA ASN A 50 4.25 -6.21 -11.48
C ASN A 50 4.62 -5.13 -10.46
N PHE A 51 5.88 -5.12 -10.03
CA PHE A 51 6.43 -4.09 -9.18
C PHE A 51 7.61 -3.40 -9.86
N GLU A 52 7.44 -2.11 -10.13
CA GLU A 52 8.49 -1.26 -10.66
C GLU A 52 8.89 -0.22 -9.63
N VAL A 53 10.20 -0.06 -9.45
CA VAL A 53 10.78 0.96 -8.58
C VAL A 53 11.81 1.77 -9.33
N ARG A 54 11.79 3.09 -9.13
CA ARG A 54 12.79 4.04 -9.63
C ARG A 54 13.26 4.94 -8.50
N GLY A 55 14.56 5.22 -8.45
CA GLY A 55 15.18 6.04 -7.41
C GLY A 55 15.85 5.23 -6.31
N ASP A 56 16.33 5.92 -5.28
CA ASP A 56 17.15 5.33 -4.21
C ASP A 56 16.35 5.14 -2.92
N GLN A 57 16.21 3.90 -2.47
CA GLN A 57 15.51 3.54 -1.23
C GLN A 57 16.14 4.15 0.03
N GLU A 58 17.41 4.55 -0.01
CA GLU A 58 18.08 5.19 1.12
C GLU A 58 17.57 6.63 1.37
N MET A 59 16.87 7.22 0.40
CA MET A 59 16.17 8.50 0.59
C MET A 59 14.89 8.36 1.44
N LEU A 60 14.43 7.13 1.70
CA LEU A 60 13.24 6.88 2.51
C LEU A 60 13.62 6.68 3.97
N SER A 61 12.94 7.39 4.86
CA SER A 61 13.01 7.10 6.28
C SER A 61 12.43 5.72 6.60
N LEU A 62 12.79 5.16 7.75
CA LEU A 62 12.24 3.88 8.21
C LEU A 62 10.71 3.89 8.28
N ASP A 63 10.12 5.00 8.74
CA ASP A 63 8.67 5.16 8.81
C ASP A 63 8.02 5.19 7.43
N GLN A 64 8.68 5.84 6.44
CA GLN A 64 8.22 5.82 5.06
C GLN A 64 8.27 4.39 4.50
N LYS A 65 9.38 3.67 4.68
CA LYS A 65 9.52 2.27 4.25
C LYS A 65 8.41 1.38 4.85
N LYS A 66 8.17 1.46 6.17
CA LYS A 66 7.11 0.69 6.86
C LYS A 66 5.71 1.02 6.37
N ALA A 67 5.39 2.30 6.21
CA ALA A 67 4.07 2.72 5.76
C ALA A 67 3.82 2.36 4.29
N LEU A 68 4.80 2.56 3.40
CA LEU A 68 4.71 2.17 1.99
C LEU A 68 4.47 0.67 1.86
N TYR A 69 5.21 -0.16 2.60
CA TYR A 69 5.00 -1.60 2.61
C TYR A 69 3.56 -1.98 3.00
N ARG A 70 3.04 -1.37 4.09
CA ARG A 70 1.66 -1.61 4.54
C ARG A 70 0.62 -1.17 3.51
N ILE A 71 0.84 -0.02 2.88
CA ILE A 71 -0.05 0.49 1.83
C ILE A 71 -0.06 -0.45 0.62
N ILE A 72 1.11 -0.86 0.15
CA ILE A 72 1.26 -1.81 -0.97
C ILE A 72 0.55 -3.13 -0.63
N SER A 73 0.79 -3.66 0.57
CA SER A 73 0.16 -4.89 1.05
C SER A 73 -1.36 -4.80 1.08
N GLU A 74 -1.91 -3.70 1.60
CA GLU A 74 -3.36 -3.49 1.67
C GLU A 74 -3.98 -3.25 0.28
N GLY A 75 -3.31 -2.50 -0.59
CA GLY A 75 -3.74 -2.27 -1.97
C GLY A 75 -3.86 -3.57 -2.76
N ILE A 76 -2.79 -4.38 -2.75
CA ILE A 76 -2.78 -5.73 -3.35
C ILE A 76 -3.85 -6.61 -2.71
N GLY A 77 -3.93 -6.62 -1.38
CA GLY A 77 -4.94 -7.40 -0.65
C GLY A 77 -6.38 -7.01 -0.99
N ASN A 78 -6.64 -5.74 -1.28
CA ASN A 78 -7.96 -5.27 -1.71
C ASN A 78 -8.30 -5.70 -3.13
N ALA A 79 -7.35 -5.59 -4.07
CA ALA A 79 -7.50 -6.08 -5.43
C ALA A 79 -7.84 -7.59 -5.47
N ILE A 80 -7.21 -8.39 -4.61
CA ILE A 80 -7.45 -9.84 -4.50
C ILE A 80 -8.79 -10.14 -3.84
N ARG A 81 -9.02 -9.63 -2.62
CA ARG A 81 -10.20 -10.01 -1.82
C ARG A 81 -11.50 -9.43 -2.37
N HIS A 82 -11.43 -8.23 -2.95
CA HIS A 82 -12.61 -7.48 -3.35
C HIS A 82 -12.67 -7.28 -4.86
N GLY A 83 -11.53 -7.05 -5.52
CA GLY A 83 -11.47 -6.75 -6.95
C GLY A 83 -11.64 -7.95 -7.86
N ASN A 84 -11.24 -9.17 -7.45
CA ASN A 84 -11.04 -10.30 -8.38
C ASN A 84 -10.13 -9.92 -9.57
N ALA A 85 -9.13 -9.07 -9.29
CA ALA A 85 -8.18 -8.60 -10.28
C ALA A 85 -7.32 -9.76 -10.79
N ARG A 86 -6.95 -9.70 -12.07
CA ARG A 86 -5.99 -10.63 -12.70
C ARG A 86 -4.61 -10.02 -12.83
N GLN A 87 -4.55 -8.69 -12.86
CA GLN A 87 -3.33 -7.91 -12.99
C GLN A 87 -3.32 -6.78 -11.98
N ILE A 88 -2.18 -6.61 -11.33
CA ILE A 88 -1.91 -5.50 -10.43
C ILE A 88 -0.57 -4.88 -10.81
N LEU A 89 -0.53 -3.56 -10.93
CA LEU A 89 0.68 -2.79 -11.18
C LEU A 89 0.99 -1.95 -9.95
N VAL A 90 2.22 -2.04 -9.45
CA VAL A 90 2.72 -1.22 -8.35
C VAL A 90 3.92 -0.43 -8.84
N ASN A 91 3.79 0.89 -8.89
CA ASN A 91 4.84 1.80 -9.33
C ASN A 91 5.29 2.66 -8.16
N LEU A 92 6.58 2.58 -7.80
CA LEU A 92 7.19 3.39 -6.76
C LEU A 92 8.29 4.27 -7.35
N ILE A 93 8.12 5.58 -7.28
CA ILE A 93 9.12 6.56 -7.71
C ILE A 93 9.61 7.33 -6.49
N ILE A 94 10.90 7.18 -6.17
CA ILE A 94 11.56 7.84 -5.06
C ILE A 94 12.37 9.01 -5.63
N GLY A 95 11.86 10.22 -5.48
CA GLY A 95 12.54 11.45 -5.91
C GLY A 95 13.11 12.24 -4.73
N ASN A 96 13.87 13.29 -5.02
CA ASN A 96 14.50 14.09 -3.96
C ASN A 96 13.49 14.80 -3.05
N LYS A 97 12.38 15.30 -3.62
CA LYS A 97 11.35 16.05 -2.87
C LYS A 97 10.16 15.20 -2.46
N TYR A 98 9.75 14.28 -3.32
CA TYR A 98 8.56 13.47 -3.14
C TYR A 98 8.83 12.03 -3.50
N THR A 99 8.20 11.15 -2.74
CA THR A 99 7.99 9.76 -3.11
C THR A 99 6.57 9.61 -3.64
N LEU A 100 6.44 9.02 -4.82
CA LEU A 100 5.17 8.74 -5.48
C LEU A 100 4.94 7.24 -5.50
N LEU A 101 3.78 6.80 -5.02
CA LEU A 101 3.34 5.41 -5.10
C LEU A 101 2.03 5.37 -5.87
N GLU A 102 1.95 4.50 -6.87
CA GLU A 102 0.73 4.17 -7.57
C GLU A 102 0.49 2.66 -7.50
N ILE A 103 -0.73 2.26 -7.16
CA ILE A 103 -1.19 0.88 -7.19
C ILE A 103 -2.43 0.85 -8.07
N SER A 104 -2.39 0.09 -9.16
CA SER A 104 -3.49 -0.08 -10.10
C SER A 104 -3.87 -1.56 -10.19
N ASP A 105 -5.16 -1.86 -10.17
CA ASP A 105 -5.67 -3.20 -10.44
C ASP A 105 -6.77 -3.16 -11.52
N ASN A 106 -6.90 -4.25 -12.27
CA ASN A 106 -7.93 -4.43 -13.29
C ASN A 106 -9.16 -5.21 -12.79
N GLY A 107 -9.43 -5.15 -11.48
CA GLY A 107 -10.56 -5.82 -10.86
C GLY A 107 -11.90 -5.18 -11.18
N LYS A 108 -12.94 -5.61 -10.47
CA LYS A 108 -14.32 -5.15 -10.65
C LYS A 108 -14.56 -3.69 -10.24
N GLY A 109 -13.59 -3.05 -9.59
CA GLY A 109 -13.73 -1.72 -9.01
C GLY A 109 -14.92 -1.55 -8.07
N PHE A 110 -15.21 -0.31 -7.67
CA PHE A 110 -16.33 0.05 -6.82
C PHE A 110 -16.65 1.54 -6.96
N ASN A 111 -17.87 1.94 -6.62
CA ASN A 111 -18.22 3.36 -6.60
C ASN A 111 -17.69 4.03 -5.32
N ILE A 112 -16.53 4.70 -5.41
CA ILE A 112 -15.90 5.36 -4.25
C ILE A 112 -16.82 6.41 -3.63
N SER A 113 -17.42 7.30 -4.44
CA SER A 113 -18.28 8.39 -3.95
C SER A 113 -19.50 7.88 -3.19
N ALA A 114 -20.12 6.80 -3.65
CA ALA A 114 -21.26 6.19 -2.97
C ALA A 114 -20.88 5.62 -1.60
N ILE A 115 -19.71 4.97 -1.49
CA ILE A 115 -19.22 4.39 -0.23
C ILE A 115 -18.82 5.48 0.76
N GLU A 116 -18.23 6.58 0.27
CA GLU A 116 -17.90 7.75 1.10
C GLU A 116 -19.14 8.43 1.65
N ASN A 117 -20.13 8.73 0.79
CA ASN A 117 -21.37 9.39 1.19
C ASN A 117 -22.17 8.59 2.23
N GLN A 118 -22.09 7.26 2.17
CA GLN A 118 -22.75 6.37 3.13
C GLN A 118 -21.89 6.07 4.37
N ASN A 119 -20.70 6.65 4.49
CA ASN A 119 -19.72 6.37 5.54
C ASN A 119 -19.37 4.86 5.67
N LYS A 120 -19.47 4.11 4.57
CA LYS A 120 -19.22 2.65 4.51
C LYS A 120 -17.80 2.30 4.06
N LEU A 121 -16.88 3.26 4.10
CA LEU A 121 -15.46 3.05 3.81
C LEU A 121 -14.93 1.86 4.62
N GLY A 122 -14.44 0.84 3.92
CA GLY A 122 -13.81 -0.32 4.56
C GLY A 122 -12.56 0.06 5.34
N MET A 123 -12.22 -0.74 6.35
CA MET A 123 -11.06 -0.52 7.21
C MET A 123 -9.74 -0.40 6.43
N GLY A 124 -9.58 -1.16 5.34
CA GLY A 124 -8.39 -1.11 4.48
C GLY A 124 -8.14 0.29 3.90
N ILE A 125 -9.14 0.88 3.25
CA ILE A 125 -9.03 2.22 2.67
C ILE A 125 -8.80 3.28 3.76
N ARG A 126 -9.47 3.15 4.91
CA ARG A 126 -9.26 4.05 6.05
C ARG A 126 -7.81 3.99 6.54
N ASN A 127 -7.24 2.79 6.69
CA ASN A 127 -5.87 2.59 7.13
C ASN A 127 -4.87 3.17 6.13
N ILE A 128 -5.06 2.95 4.83
CA ILE A 128 -4.21 3.55 3.79
C ILE A 128 -4.24 5.08 3.90
N ARG A 129 -5.41 5.70 4.07
CA ARG A 129 -5.54 7.16 4.25
C ARG A 129 -4.82 7.67 5.50
N ILE A 130 -4.95 6.95 6.62
CA ILE A 130 -4.26 7.29 7.87
C ILE A 130 -2.75 7.24 7.69
N LEU A 131 -2.22 6.17 7.08
CA LEU A 131 -0.78 6.01 6.84
C LEU A 131 -0.22 7.06 5.88
N ALA A 132 -0.95 7.39 4.82
CA ALA A 132 -0.54 8.46 3.90
C ALA A 132 -0.46 9.82 4.64
N ARG A 133 -1.49 10.15 5.43
CA ARG A 133 -1.55 11.39 6.20
C ARG A 133 -0.51 11.47 7.31
N SER A 134 -0.21 10.36 8.00
CA SER A 134 0.83 10.34 9.04
C SER A 134 2.22 10.65 8.48
N LEU A 135 2.42 10.45 7.17
CA LEU A 135 3.63 10.85 6.48
C LEU A 135 3.58 12.24 5.87
N GLN A 136 2.55 13.04 6.19
CA GLN A 136 2.25 14.34 5.57
C GLN A 136 2.01 14.24 4.05
N GLY A 137 1.63 13.05 3.58
CA GLY A 137 1.34 12.77 2.19
C GLY A 137 -0.12 12.99 1.82
N ASN A 138 -0.34 13.11 0.53
CA ASN A 138 -1.66 13.14 -0.08
C ASN A 138 -1.98 11.79 -0.71
N ILE A 139 -3.26 11.46 -0.74
CA ILE A 139 -3.78 10.23 -1.32
C ILE A 139 -5.00 10.54 -2.18
N GLN A 140 -5.04 9.90 -3.34
CA GLN A 140 -6.17 9.88 -4.25
C GLN A 140 -6.52 8.42 -4.54
N ILE A 141 -7.81 8.10 -4.53
CA ILE A 141 -8.31 6.77 -4.87
C ILE A 141 -9.38 6.95 -5.92
N ASN A 142 -9.14 6.40 -7.10
CA ASN A 142 -10.08 6.39 -8.21
C ASN A 142 -10.54 4.95 -8.41
N SER A 143 -11.85 4.73 -8.40
CA SER A 143 -12.41 3.42 -8.71
C SER A 143 -13.80 3.61 -9.28
N GLU A 144 -14.11 2.79 -10.27
CA GLU A 144 -15.42 2.70 -10.87
C GLU A 144 -15.79 1.23 -11.09
N PRO A 145 -17.07 0.84 -10.91
CA PRO A 145 -17.51 -0.51 -11.25
C PRO A 145 -17.11 -0.88 -12.68
N GLY A 146 -16.47 -2.03 -12.85
CA GLY A 146 -15.96 -2.57 -14.11
C GLY A 146 -14.59 -2.04 -14.56
N HIS A 147 -14.01 -1.04 -13.89
CA HIS A 147 -12.78 -0.36 -14.33
C HIS A 147 -11.62 -0.47 -13.34
N GLY A 148 -11.72 -1.34 -12.34
CA GLY A 148 -10.67 -1.55 -11.36
C GLY A 148 -10.52 -0.41 -10.35
N THR A 149 -9.31 -0.32 -9.78
CA THR A 149 -8.97 0.69 -8.77
C THR A 149 -7.58 1.24 -9.05
N ILE A 150 -7.40 2.54 -8.84
CA ILE A 150 -6.10 3.21 -8.82
C ILE A 150 -5.97 3.93 -7.48
N ILE A 151 -4.89 3.67 -6.77
CA ILE A 151 -4.49 4.35 -5.53
C ILE A 151 -3.21 5.10 -5.83
N SER A 152 -3.25 6.43 -5.76
CA SER A 152 -2.10 7.30 -5.99
C SER A 152 -1.75 8.03 -4.70
N ILE A 153 -0.49 7.99 -4.30
CA ILE A 153 0.01 8.58 -3.06
C ILE A 153 1.26 9.40 -3.34
N LYS A 154 1.31 10.59 -2.77
CA LYS A 154 2.45 11.50 -2.83
C LYS A 154 2.89 11.86 -1.42
N ILE A 155 4.09 11.45 -1.04
CA ILE A 155 4.67 11.66 0.28
C ILE A 155 5.87 12.62 0.15
N PRO A 156 5.97 13.68 0.96
CA PRO A 156 7.18 14.51 1.00
C PRO A 156 8.35 13.76 1.63
N ASN A 157 9.55 13.93 1.06
CA ASN A 157 10.79 13.42 1.62
C ASN A 157 11.41 14.46 2.57
N GLY A 158 12.24 13.99 3.52
CA GLY A 158 12.66 14.71 4.73
C GLY A 158 13.28 16.10 4.54
N GLN A 159 13.73 16.47 3.33
CA GLN A 159 14.21 17.83 3.07
C GLN A 159 13.12 18.91 3.11
N GLU A 160 11.84 18.55 2.95
CA GLU A 160 10.71 19.49 3.07
C GLU A 160 10.09 19.51 4.47
N ARG A 161 10.33 18.47 5.29
CA ARG A 161 9.88 18.43 6.70
C ARG A 161 10.59 19.50 7.54
N ALA A 162 11.89 19.70 7.31
CA ALA A 162 12.69 20.71 8.03
C ALA A 162 12.30 22.17 7.73
N ARG A 163 11.61 22.46 6.61
CA ARG A 163 11.20 23.84 6.26
C ARG A 163 9.88 24.27 6.88
N LYS A 164 9.01 23.33 7.29
CA LYS A 164 7.71 23.65 7.91
C LYS A 164 7.76 23.78 9.44
N GLU A 165 8.87 23.42 10.07
CA GLU A 165 9.06 23.52 11.53
C GLU A 165 9.76 24.82 11.95
N ILE A 166 10.10 25.72 11.01
CA ILE A 166 10.80 27.00 11.27
C ILE A 166 9.94 28.22 10.86
N VAL A 167 8.61 28.10 10.82
CA VAL A 167 7.72 29.24 10.57
C VAL A 167 6.65 29.33 11.64
#